data_AF-A0AAN7SDZ1-F1
#
_entry.id   AF-A0AAN7SDZ1-F1
#
_cell.length_a   1.000
_cell.length_b   1.000
_cell.length_c   1.000
_cell.angle_alpha   90.00
_cell.angle_beta   90.00
_cell.angle_gamma   90.00
#
_symmetry.space_group_name_H-M   'P 1'
#
loop_
_entity.id
_entity.type
_entity.pdbx_description
1 polymer ?
#
loop_
_entity_poly.entity_id
_entity_poly.type
_entity_poly.pdbx_seq_one_letter_code
_entity_poly.pdbx_strand_id
1 'polypeptide(L)' 'MQEKVDRRKAWEKVLLMEKSASNTKRVCSLHFIKEDLILPDFPTKVAKLKKTAVPSQNLPQKSIITTEYRRKAL' A
#
# COMPACT_ATOMS: atom_id res chain seq x y z
N MET A 1 -15.87 13.67 -15.25
CA MET A 1 -16.43 12.55 -14.45
C MET A 1 -15.34 12.07 -13.51
N GLN A 2 -15.49 12.20 -12.20
CA GLN A 2 -14.47 11.73 -11.24
C GLN A 2 -14.67 10.23 -11.01
N GLU A 3 -13.75 9.42 -11.48
CA GLU A 3 -13.76 7.97 -11.25
C GLU A 3 -13.63 7.70 -9.74
N LYS A 4 -14.63 7.06 -9.13
CA LYS A 4 -14.62 6.74 -7.69
C LYS A 4 -13.80 5.47 -7.48
N VAL A 5 -12.49 5.63 -7.30
CA VAL A 5 -11.62 4.51 -6.92
C VAL A 5 -11.96 4.05 -5.50
N ASP A 6 -12.31 2.78 -5.34
CA ASP A 6 -12.46 2.15 -4.03
C ASP A 6 -11.08 2.03 -3.37
N ARG A 7 -10.82 2.94 -2.42
CA ARG A 7 -9.53 3.02 -1.71
C ARG A 7 -9.17 1.69 -1.04
N ARG A 8 -10.12 0.96 -0.47
CA ARG A 8 -9.82 -0.29 0.24
C ARG A 8 -9.30 -1.35 -0.73
N LYS A 9 -9.99 -1.52 -1.86
CA LYS A 9 -9.55 -2.44 -2.92
C LYS A 9 -8.21 -2.06 -3.51
N ALA A 10 -7.96 -0.76 -3.68
CA ALA A 10 -6.66 -0.28 -4.12
C ALA A 10 -5.54 -0.71 -3.16
N TRP A 11 -5.75 -0.52 -1.84
CA TRP A 11 -4.78 -0.91 -0.81
C TRP A 11 -4.56 -2.42 -0.76
N GLU A 12 -5.63 -3.22 -0.79
CA GLU A 12 -5.53 -4.70 -0.83
C GLU A 12 -4.66 -5.17 -2.01
N LYS A 13 -4.82 -4.54 -3.17
CA LYS A 13 -4.05 -4.86 -4.37
C LYS A 13 -2.57 -4.52 -4.23
N VAL A 14 -2.23 -3.30 -3.79
CA VAL A 14 -0.81 -2.88 -3.69
C VAL A 14 -0.06 -3.52 -2.53
N LEU A 15 -0.77 -3.89 -1.46
CA LEU A 15 -0.20 -4.60 -0.31
C LEU A 15 -0.20 -6.13 -0.50
N LEU A 16 -0.62 -6.62 -1.67
CA LEU A 16 -0.67 -8.04 -2.01
C LEU A 16 -1.43 -8.87 -0.95
N MET A 17 -2.53 -8.33 -0.42
CA MET A 17 -3.30 -9.01 0.60
C MET A 17 -4.05 -10.19 -0.01
N GLU A 18 -3.85 -11.39 0.54
CA GLU A 18 -4.58 -12.60 0.13
C GLU A 18 -6.04 -12.58 0.60
N LYS A 19 -6.31 -11.87 1.70
CA LYS A 19 -7.64 -11.72 2.30
C LYS A 19 -8.05 -10.25 2.31
N SER A 20 -9.35 -9.99 2.31
CA SER A 20 -9.87 -8.64 2.41
C SER A 20 -9.43 -7.92 3.69
N ALA A 21 -9.22 -6.61 3.58
CA ALA A 21 -8.79 -5.77 4.68
C ALA A 21 -9.93 -5.60 5.70
N SER A 22 -9.68 -6.01 6.94
CA SER A 22 -10.58 -5.75 8.07
C SER A 22 -10.45 -4.32 8.58
N ASN A 23 -11.51 -3.80 9.22
CA ASN A 23 -11.54 -2.48 9.85
C ASN A 23 -10.50 -2.30 10.98
N THR A 24 -9.95 -3.39 11.52
CA THR A 24 -8.93 -3.36 12.58
C THR A 24 -7.50 -3.29 12.06
N LYS A 25 -7.28 -3.58 10.77
CA LYS A 25 -5.94 -3.56 10.17
C LYS A 25 -5.47 -2.12 9.98
N ARG A 26 -4.18 -1.90 10.22
CA ARG A 26 -3.50 -0.61 10.07
C ARG A 26 -2.31 -0.75 9.13
N VAL A 27 -1.95 0.34 8.46
CA VAL A 27 -0.76 0.45 7.61
C VAL A 27 0.08 1.60 8.16
N CYS A 28 1.37 1.37 8.35
CA CYS A 28 2.30 2.37 8.87
C CYS A 28 2.46 3.54 7.88
N SER A 29 2.72 4.74 8.40
CA SER A 29 2.92 5.96 7.59
C SER A 29 4.10 5.86 6.62
N LEU A 30 5.08 5.00 6.91
CA LEU A 30 6.25 4.74 6.07
C LEU A 30 5.90 4.18 4.67
N HIS A 31 4.68 3.69 4.47
CA HIS A 31 4.23 3.20 3.17
C HIS A 31 3.64 4.30 2.26
N PHE A 32 3.60 5.55 2.73
CA PHE A 32 3.04 6.69 2.02
C PHE A 32 4.11 7.75 1.78
N ILE A 33 3.96 8.50 0.70
CA ILE A 33 4.77 9.69 0.47
C ILE A 33 4.23 10.86 1.30
N LYS A 34 5.04 11.90 1.49
CA LYS A 34 4.67 13.08 2.28
C LYS A 34 3.41 13.77 1.72
N GLU A 35 3.26 13.76 0.40
CA GLU A 35 2.16 14.38 -0.33
C GLU A 35 0.83 13.63 -0.16
N ASP A 36 0.85 12.39 0.32
CA ASP A 36 -0.38 11.64 0.65
C ASP A 36 -0.98 12.07 1.99
N LEU A 37 -0.20 12.75 2.83
CA LEU A 37 -0.64 13.25 4.13
C LEU A 37 -1.37 14.59 3.96
N ILE A 38 -2.31 14.82 4.86
CA ILE A 38 -3.02 16.10 5.00
C ILE A 38 -2.15 16.99 5.88
N LEU A 39 -1.75 18.15 5.37
CA LEU A 39 -0.89 19.13 6.05
C LEU A 39 0.44 18.53 6.56
N PRO A 40 1.28 17.96 5.68
CA PRO A 40 2.49 17.25 6.08
C PRO A 40 3.53 18.12 6.79
N ASP A 41 3.54 19.43 6.51
CA ASP A 41 4.48 20.40 7.09
C ASP A 41 3.96 21.07 8.36
N PHE A 42 2.74 20.76 8.77
CA PHE A 42 2.14 21.37 9.96
C PHE A 42 2.20 20.39 11.15
N PRO A 43 2.67 20.83 12.33
CA PRO A 43 2.67 19.99 13.51
C PRO A 43 1.24 19.70 13.93
N THR A 44 0.77 18.49 13.64
CA THR A 44 -0.55 17.99 14.06
C THR A 44 -0.37 16.87 15.07
N LYS A 45 -1.28 16.76 16.04
CA LYS A 45 -1.27 15.67 17.02
C LYS A 45 -1.43 14.29 16.36
N VAL A 46 -2.11 14.24 15.22
CA VAL A 46 -2.40 13.01 14.47
C VAL A 46 -2.32 13.31 12.97
N ALA A 47 -1.38 12.68 12.28
CA ALA A 47 -1.29 12.73 10.83
C ALA A 47 -2.47 11.97 10.19
N LYS A 48 -3.09 12.57 9.18
CA LYS A 48 -4.21 11.97 8.43
C LYS A 48 -3.82 11.81 6.97
N LEU A 49 -4.33 10.75 6.34
CA LEU A 49 -4.16 10.50 4.92
C LEU A 49 -5.28 11.15 4.11
N LYS A 50 -4.95 11.61 2.90
CA LYS A 50 -5.94 12.03 1.91
C LYS A 50 -6.89 10.87 1.58
N LYS A 51 -8.12 11.18 1.17
CA LYS A 51 -9.11 10.15 0.79
C LYS A 51 -8.67 9.34 -0.45
N THR A 52 -7.75 9.86 -1.23
CA THR A 52 -7.19 9.27 -2.44
C THR A 52 -5.81 8.63 -2.22
N ALA A 53 -5.25 8.71 -1.02
CA ALA A 53 -3.92 8.18 -0.73
C ALA A 53 -3.92 6.64 -0.86
N VAL A 54 -2.93 6.13 -1.58
CA VAL A 54 -2.68 4.69 -1.78
C VAL A 54 -1.22 4.42 -1.42
N PRO A 55 -0.92 3.37 -0.62
CA PRO A 55 0.44 2.99 -0.30
C PRO A 55 1.28 2.86 -1.57
N SER A 56 2.44 3.51 -1.59
CA SER A 56 3.37 3.48 -2.74
C SER A 56 4.81 3.21 -2.32
N GLN A 57 5.14 3.36 -1.04
CA GLN A 57 6.48 3.17 -0.50
C GLN A 57 6.59 1.83 0.23
N ASN A 58 7.79 1.22 0.16
CA ASN A 58 8.17 0.03 0.92
C ASN A 58 7.17 -1.13 0.80
N LEU A 59 6.62 -1.31 -0.41
CA LEU A 59 5.59 -2.30 -0.68
C LEU A 59 6.19 -3.71 -0.79
N PRO A 60 5.41 -4.75 -0.45
CA PRO A 60 5.84 -6.12 -0.67
C PRO A 60 6.06 -6.37 -2.17
N GLN A 61 7.18 -7.01 -2.50
CA GLN A 61 7.47 -7.42 -3.87
C GLN A 61 7.06 -8.88 -4.06
N LYS A 62 6.45 -9.20 -5.20
CA LYS A 62 6.26 -10.60 -5.58
C LYS A 62 7.63 -11.18 -5.90
N SER A 63 8.05 -12.21 -5.18
CA SER A 63 9.25 -12.98 -5.56
C SER A 63 8.98 -13.63 -6.91
N ILE A 64 9.65 -13.15 -7.96
CA ILE A 64 9.65 -13.83 -9.25
C ILE A 64 10.57 -15.04 -9.08
N ILE A 65 10.01 -16.18 -8.65
CA ILE A 65 10.74 -17.44 -8.78
C ILE A 65 10.77 -17.74 -10.27
N THR A 66 11.83 -17.30 -10.96
CA THR A 66 12.04 -17.66 -12.35
C THR A 66 12.20 -19.18 -12.43
N THR A 67 11.50 -19.81 -13.36
CA THR A 67 11.52 -21.26 -13.59
C THR A 67 12.91 -21.82 -13.89
N GLU A 68 13.88 -20.96 -14.21
CA GLU A 68 15.29 -21.31 -14.39
C GLU A 68 15.94 -21.86 -13.10
N TYR A 69 15.51 -21.42 -11.92
CA TYR A 69 16.05 -21.91 -10.64
C TYR A 69 15.65 -23.36 -10.33
N ARG A 70 14.54 -23.85 -10.89
CA ARG A 70 14.10 -25.25 -10.70
C ARG A 70 14.90 -26.25 -11.52
N ARG A 71 15.62 -25.83 -12.57
CA ARG A 71 16.37 -26.73 -13.46
C ARG A 71 17.84 -26.94 -13.05
N LYS A 72 18.35 -26.21 -12.06
CA LYS A 72 19.73 -26.34 -11.56
C LYS A 72 19.85 -27.12 -10.24
N ALA A 73 18.78 -27.77 -9.79
CA ALA A 73 18.75 -28.53 -8.53
C ALA A 73 18.44 -30.03 -8.75
N LEU A 74 18.80 -30.59 -9.90
CA LEU A 74 18.79 -32.03 -10.19
C LEU A 74 20.14 -32.43 -10.79
#